data_AF-A0A250IIX7-F1
#
_entry.id   AF-A0A250IIX7-F1
#
_cell.length_a   1.000
_cell.length_b   1.000
_cell.length_c   1.000
_cell.angle_alpha   90.00
_cell.angle_beta   90.00
_cell.angle_gamma   90.00
#
_symmetry.space_group_name_H-M   'P 1'
#
loop_
_entity.id
_entity.type
_entity.pdbx_description
1 polymer ?
#
loop_
_entity_poly.entity_id
_entity_poly.type
_entity_poly.pdbx_seq_one_letter_code
_entity_poly.pdbx_strand_id
1 'polypeptide(L)'
;MKRRPTPSRPDDLIVFLGPSLPEEEALALVPCRVLPPARQGDLWRALTLRPRAIALVDGVFEAQPSVWHHEVLAALEAGVAVFGGGSMGALRAAELSGQGMVGVGAIFEAYRRGELVDDSEVALLHADAEHGFRALSVPLVNVRHAARRAREERVLSPSESQALVDAAVGLFYQDRTWPRLLKAVGAAWAPDTRAKWDTWAAPDLVDLKREDARACLQAAAAFLASGARPPPRADLLRAPPSSYVRRRRLVEGLSGTEDALTSSEDVLEELRGAPDAVALAEAGLRRALLAGWARSLGLEPTPEEVARAETDAWTRLGVPSGEREAWLAAMGLDPREFRRLCEERALERLTLEHAQRLLPDGPSWDEALASEARLQGRWGRKAPARRKR
;
A
#
# COMPACT_ATOMS: atom_id res chain seq x y z
N MET A 1 23.77 -24.28 -9.69
CA MET A 1 23.94 -23.17 -10.66
C MET A 1 23.32 -21.91 -10.06
N LYS A 2 24.12 -20.92 -9.66
CA LYS A 2 23.59 -19.58 -9.30
C LYS A 2 23.05 -18.95 -10.58
N ARG A 3 21.73 -18.76 -10.69
CA ARG A 3 21.11 -18.05 -11.82
C ARG A 3 21.77 -16.67 -11.91
N ARG A 4 22.30 -16.30 -13.08
CA ARG A 4 22.76 -14.93 -13.33
C ARG A 4 21.56 -13.99 -13.12
N PRO A 5 21.72 -12.88 -12.38
CA PRO A 5 20.64 -11.91 -12.22
C PRO A 5 20.27 -11.36 -13.60
N THR A 6 19.00 -11.51 -13.98
CA THR A 6 18.42 -10.83 -15.13
C THR A 6 18.49 -9.32 -14.88
N PRO A 7 18.81 -8.49 -15.88
CA PRO A 7 18.78 -7.04 -15.73
C PRO A 7 17.38 -6.61 -15.28
N SER A 8 17.32 -5.76 -14.24
CA SER A 8 16.05 -5.25 -13.72
C SER A 8 15.38 -4.34 -14.74
N ARG A 9 14.09 -4.55 -14.98
CA ARG A 9 13.27 -3.65 -15.81
C ARG A 9 12.87 -2.43 -14.98
N PRO A 10 12.58 -1.26 -15.61
CA PRO A 10 12.07 -0.10 -14.87
C PRO A 10 10.85 -0.41 -14.01
N ASP A 11 9.96 -1.29 -14.48
CA ASP A 11 8.75 -1.69 -13.75
C ASP A 11 9.00 -2.65 -12.57
N ASP A 12 10.22 -3.18 -12.42
CA ASP A 12 10.58 -3.97 -11.24
C ASP A 12 10.67 -3.11 -9.97
N LEU A 13 10.91 -1.80 -10.12
CA LEU A 13 11.01 -0.81 -9.04
C LEU A 13 10.08 0.37 -9.29
N ILE A 14 9.05 0.49 -8.47
CA ILE A 14 8.20 1.69 -8.44
C ILE A 14 8.71 2.63 -7.35
N VAL A 15 8.88 3.91 -7.67
CA VAL A 15 9.34 4.93 -6.74
C VAL A 15 8.28 6.01 -6.62
N PHE A 16 7.75 6.24 -5.42
CA PHE A 16 6.88 7.39 -5.13
C PHE A 16 7.72 8.56 -4.66
N LEU A 17 7.84 9.59 -5.50
CA LEU A 17 8.81 10.68 -5.34
C LEU A 17 8.22 12.03 -5.74
N GLY A 18 8.67 13.09 -5.07
CA GLY A 18 8.44 14.46 -5.47
C GLY A 18 9.52 15.38 -4.90
N PRO A 19 9.22 16.18 -3.86
CA PRO A 19 10.13 17.24 -3.42
C PRO A 19 11.46 16.76 -2.85
N SER A 20 11.58 15.49 -2.43
CA SER A 20 12.80 15.01 -1.79
C SER A 20 13.95 14.79 -2.78
N LEU A 21 13.67 14.47 -4.04
CA LEU A 21 14.71 14.23 -5.05
C LEU A 21 14.12 14.50 -6.45
N PRO A 22 14.81 15.24 -7.34
CA PRO A 22 14.34 15.42 -8.72
C PRO A 22 14.23 14.07 -9.45
N GLU A 23 13.18 13.92 -10.27
CA GLU A 23 12.94 12.70 -11.04
C GLU A 23 14.12 12.33 -11.94
N GLU A 24 14.70 13.30 -12.65
CA GLU A 24 15.87 13.10 -13.52
C GLU A 24 17.04 12.46 -12.77
N GLU A 25 17.23 12.84 -11.50
CA GLU A 25 18.27 12.30 -10.67
C GLU A 25 17.96 10.88 -10.19
N ALA A 26 16.71 10.59 -9.85
CA ALA A 26 16.27 9.24 -9.52
C ALA A 26 16.51 8.27 -10.70
N LEU A 27 16.15 8.70 -11.91
CA LEU A 27 16.33 7.92 -13.14
C LEU A 27 17.82 7.73 -13.51
N ALA A 28 18.67 8.71 -13.18
CA ALA A 28 20.12 8.58 -13.34
C ALA A 28 20.75 7.61 -12.33
N LEU A 29 20.15 7.47 -11.14
CA LEU A 29 20.66 6.60 -10.07
C LEU A 29 20.30 5.13 -10.30
N VAL A 30 19.04 4.83 -10.64
CA VAL A 30 18.53 3.45 -10.73
C VAL A 30 17.47 3.32 -11.83
N PRO A 31 17.41 2.19 -12.56
CA PRO A 31 16.32 1.93 -13.48
C PRO A 31 15.04 1.69 -12.68
N CYS A 32 14.08 2.62 -12.79
CA CYS A 32 12.82 2.57 -12.05
C CYS A 32 11.71 3.29 -12.81
N ARG A 33 10.46 3.04 -12.41
CA ARG A 33 9.31 3.87 -12.77
C ARG A 33 9.04 4.84 -11.62
N VAL A 34 9.14 6.13 -11.90
CA VAL A 34 8.83 7.19 -10.94
C VAL A 34 7.34 7.53 -11.03
N LEU A 35 6.68 7.58 -9.89
CA LEU A 35 5.31 8.04 -9.70
C LEU A 35 5.31 9.28 -8.78
N PRO A 36 4.27 10.12 -8.84
CA PRO A 36 4.10 11.27 -7.94
C PRO A 36 4.19 10.90 -6.45
N PRO A 37 4.31 11.88 -5.52
CA PRO A 37 4.20 11.62 -4.09
C PRO A 37 2.94 10.82 -3.76
N ALA A 38 3.09 9.73 -3.01
CA ALA A 38 2.01 8.79 -2.75
C ALA A 38 0.85 9.44 -1.98
N ARG A 39 -0.37 9.20 -2.47
CA ARG A 39 -1.63 9.43 -1.77
C ARG A 39 -2.35 8.11 -1.50
N GLN A 40 -3.43 8.20 -0.73
CA GLN A 40 -4.28 7.05 -0.47
C GLN A 40 -4.71 6.34 -1.78
N GLY A 41 -4.55 5.03 -1.79
CA GLY A 41 -4.90 4.13 -2.90
C GLY A 41 -3.78 3.95 -3.93
N ASP A 42 -2.75 4.81 -3.95
CA ASP A 42 -1.70 4.73 -4.96
C ASP A 42 -0.87 3.45 -4.85
N LEU A 43 -0.60 2.98 -3.63
CA LEU A 43 0.15 1.75 -3.44
C LEU A 43 -0.66 0.55 -3.90
N TRP A 44 -1.98 0.52 -3.67
CA TRP A 44 -2.85 -0.51 -4.23
C TRP A 44 -2.85 -0.49 -5.76
N ARG A 45 -2.96 0.69 -6.39
CA ARG A 45 -2.84 0.83 -7.84
C ARG A 45 -1.51 0.35 -8.38
N ALA A 46 -0.40 0.70 -7.72
CA ALA A 46 0.93 0.30 -8.18
C ALA A 46 1.14 -1.23 -8.16
N LEU A 47 0.38 -1.99 -7.38
CA LEU A 47 0.46 -3.45 -7.39
C LEU A 47 -0.01 -4.07 -8.71
N THR A 48 -0.82 -3.37 -9.51
CA THR A 48 -1.24 -3.90 -10.82
C THR A 48 -0.08 -3.96 -11.82
N LEU A 49 0.95 -3.14 -11.61
CA LEU A 49 2.21 -3.19 -12.36
C LEU A 49 3.11 -4.36 -11.93
N ARG A 50 2.69 -5.13 -10.92
CA ARG A 50 3.39 -6.31 -10.36
C ARG A 50 4.87 -6.05 -10.06
N PRO A 51 5.21 -4.96 -9.36
CA PRO A 51 6.60 -4.65 -9.10
C PRO A 51 7.23 -5.66 -8.14
N ARG A 52 8.55 -5.81 -8.24
CA ARG A 52 9.32 -6.61 -7.27
C ARG A 52 9.64 -5.82 -6.01
N ALA A 53 9.78 -4.51 -6.14
CA ALA A 53 10.00 -3.59 -5.03
C ALA A 53 9.29 -2.25 -5.23
N ILE A 54 8.92 -1.62 -4.11
CA ILE A 54 8.40 -0.25 -4.05
C ILE A 54 9.33 0.56 -3.13
N ALA A 55 9.79 1.71 -3.58
CA ALA A 55 10.42 2.72 -2.74
C ALA A 55 9.42 3.86 -2.51
N LEU A 56 8.88 3.91 -1.28
CA LEU A 56 8.05 5.03 -0.84
C LEU A 56 8.99 6.10 -0.27
N VAL A 57 9.15 7.23 -0.96
CA VAL A 57 9.94 8.36 -0.45
C VAL A 57 9.01 9.46 0.02
N ASP A 58 8.26 10.03 -0.93
CA ASP A 58 7.37 11.15 -0.70
C ASP A 58 5.90 10.72 -0.69
N GLY A 59 5.11 11.48 0.06
CA GLY A 59 3.66 11.38 0.05
C GLY A 59 3.03 12.75 0.27
N VAL A 60 1.74 12.86 -0.02
CA VAL A 60 0.99 14.13 0.11
C VAL A 60 0.37 14.30 1.51
N PHE A 61 0.39 15.53 2.01
CA PHE A 61 -0.22 15.92 3.28
C PHE A 61 -1.51 16.74 3.06
N GLU A 62 -2.35 16.80 4.10
CA GLU A 62 -3.53 17.66 4.25
C GLU A 62 -4.62 17.49 3.18
N ALA A 63 -4.50 18.21 2.05
CA ALA A 63 -5.55 18.37 1.04
C ALA A 63 -5.97 17.04 0.39
N GLN A 64 -5.13 16.02 0.53
CA GLN A 64 -5.41 14.66 0.12
C GLN A 64 -5.04 13.68 1.24
N PRO A 65 -5.83 12.62 1.46
CA PRO A 65 -5.48 11.59 2.43
C PRO A 65 -4.13 10.96 2.08
N SER A 66 -3.22 10.94 3.05
CA SER A 66 -1.91 10.30 2.91
C SER A 66 -2.03 8.78 2.78
N VAL A 67 -0.98 8.14 2.25
CA VAL A 67 -0.89 6.69 2.13
C VAL A 67 -1.16 5.98 3.46
N TRP A 68 -2.02 4.96 3.41
CA TRP A 68 -2.40 4.17 4.58
C TRP A 68 -1.43 3.03 4.85
N HIS A 69 -1.28 2.68 6.14
CA HIS A 69 -0.53 1.48 6.56
C HIS A 69 -1.05 0.21 5.89
N HIS A 70 -2.37 0.10 5.70
CA HIS A 70 -2.99 -1.05 5.04
C HIS A 70 -2.56 -1.22 3.58
N GLU A 71 -2.14 -0.16 2.90
CA GLU A 71 -1.64 -0.26 1.53
C GLU A 71 -0.24 -0.85 1.49
N VAL A 72 0.63 -0.38 2.40
CA VAL A 72 1.97 -0.94 2.59
C VAL A 72 1.88 -2.41 3.00
N LEU A 73 1.00 -2.75 3.95
CA LEU A 73 0.77 -4.14 4.35
C LEU A 73 0.28 -5.01 3.19
N ALA A 74 -0.64 -4.50 2.37
CA ALA A 74 -1.11 -5.20 1.17
C ALA A 74 0.02 -5.47 0.17
N ALA A 75 0.91 -4.51 -0.07
CA ALA A 75 2.07 -4.71 -0.94
C ALA A 75 3.02 -5.79 -0.40
N LEU A 76 3.29 -5.75 0.90
CA LEU A 76 4.14 -6.73 1.54
C LEU A 76 3.51 -8.14 1.56
N GLU A 77 2.20 -8.22 1.74
CA GLU A 77 1.42 -9.46 1.58
C GLU A 77 1.44 -9.98 0.14
N ALA A 78 1.46 -9.12 -0.86
CA ALA A 78 1.62 -9.52 -2.27
C ALA A 78 3.04 -10.04 -2.56
N GLY A 79 3.96 -9.95 -1.60
CA GLY A 79 5.36 -10.36 -1.77
C GLY A 79 6.22 -9.32 -2.48
N VAL A 80 5.78 -8.06 -2.46
CA VAL A 80 6.57 -6.91 -2.92
C VAL A 80 7.44 -6.42 -1.77
N ALA A 81 8.72 -6.16 -2.02
CA ALA A 81 9.59 -5.56 -1.01
C ALA A 81 9.31 -4.05 -0.94
N VAL A 82 8.98 -3.52 0.24
CA VAL A 82 8.70 -2.08 0.40
C VAL A 82 9.81 -1.42 1.21
N PHE A 83 10.42 -0.40 0.62
CA PHE A 83 11.45 0.46 1.21
C PHE A 83 10.86 1.83 1.53
N GLY A 84 11.27 2.44 2.64
CA GLY A 84 10.82 3.76 3.05
C GLY A 84 11.96 4.64 3.56
N GLY A 85 12.04 5.87 3.07
CA GLY A 85 13.06 6.84 3.49
C GLY A 85 12.71 8.27 3.07
N GLY A 86 13.54 9.25 3.45
CA GLY A 86 13.50 10.64 2.95
C GLY A 86 12.36 11.52 3.47
N SER A 87 11.13 11.04 3.51
CA SER A 87 9.97 11.84 3.94
C SER A 87 8.91 10.95 4.60
N MET A 88 7.69 10.92 4.06
CA MET A 88 6.58 10.12 4.57
C MET A 88 6.91 8.62 4.55
N GLY A 89 7.75 8.20 3.61
CA GLY A 89 8.29 6.85 3.58
C GLY A 89 9.07 6.48 4.83
N ALA A 90 9.87 7.41 5.38
CA ALA A 90 10.64 7.18 6.60
C ALA A 90 9.71 6.97 7.82
N LEU A 91 8.67 7.79 7.93
CA LEU A 91 7.62 7.65 8.96
C LEU A 91 6.92 6.28 8.86
N ARG A 92 6.41 5.94 7.68
CA ARG A 92 5.72 4.66 7.44
C ARG A 92 6.64 3.47 7.70
N ALA A 93 7.92 3.57 7.35
CA ALA A 93 8.89 2.53 7.66
C ALA A 93 9.13 2.39 9.16
N ALA A 94 9.20 3.49 9.92
CA ALA A 94 9.35 3.43 11.38
C ALA A 94 8.18 2.66 12.01
N GLU A 95 6.96 2.97 11.59
CA GLU A 95 5.72 2.35 12.06
C GLU A 95 5.57 0.89 11.61
N LEU A 96 6.08 0.53 10.42
CA LEU A 96 5.86 -0.77 9.77
C LEU A 96 7.11 -1.67 9.70
N SER A 97 8.20 -1.26 10.35
CA SER A 97 9.46 -2.01 10.37
C SER A 97 9.29 -3.39 11.01
N GLY A 98 8.51 -3.48 12.10
CA GLY A 98 8.20 -4.75 12.77
C GLY A 98 7.33 -5.69 11.94
N GLN A 99 6.58 -5.15 10.99
CA GLN A 99 5.82 -5.94 10.03
C GLN A 99 6.71 -6.32 8.86
N GLY A 100 7.78 -5.56 8.57
CA GLY A 100 8.88 -5.89 7.66
C GLY A 100 9.01 -4.94 6.46
N MET A 101 8.46 -3.73 6.56
CA MET A 101 8.86 -2.63 5.68
C MET A 101 10.33 -2.27 5.99
N VAL A 102 11.15 -2.04 4.98
CA VAL A 102 12.57 -1.72 5.16
C VAL A 102 12.74 -0.22 5.27
N GLY A 103 13.11 0.28 6.45
CA GLY A 103 13.45 1.69 6.63
C GLY A 103 14.89 1.99 6.23
N VAL A 104 15.09 3.15 5.61
CA VAL A 104 16.37 3.59 5.09
C VAL A 104 16.61 5.06 5.44
N GLY A 105 17.82 5.37 5.87
CA GLY A 105 18.28 6.73 6.08
C GLY A 105 18.18 7.23 7.52
N ALA A 106 18.73 8.42 7.75
CA ALA A 106 18.82 9.04 9.06
C ALA A 106 17.45 9.47 9.61
N ILE A 107 16.52 9.91 8.75
CA ILE A 107 15.17 10.34 9.14
C ILE A 107 14.39 9.14 9.66
N PHE A 108 14.47 7.99 8.96
CA PHE A 108 13.85 6.75 9.44
C PHE A 108 14.41 6.35 10.80
N GLU A 109 15.73 6.35 10.94
CA GLU A 109 16.38 6.00 12.21
C GLU A 109 15.97 6.92 13.36
N ALA A 110 15.82 8.21 13.10
CA ALA A 110 15.38 9.18 14.08
C ALA A 110 13.93 8.94 14.54
N TYR A 111 13.00 8.64 13.61
CA TYR A 111 11.64 8.21 13.97
C TYR A 111 11.63 6.88 14.73
N ARG A 112 12.42 5.89 14.27
CA ARG A 112 12.49 4.56 14.91
C ARG A 112 12.97 4.64 16.36
N ARG A 113 13.85 5.59 16.69
CA ARG A 113 14.35 5.82 18.05
C ARG A 113 13.46 6.77 18.88
N GLY A 114 12.42 7.34 18.28
CA GLY A 114 11.56 8.34 18.93
C GLY A 114 12.21 9.71 19.12
N GLU A 115 13.30 10.00 18.40
CA GLU A 115 13.92 11.33 18.36
C GLU A 115 13.03 12.31 17.57
N LEU A 116 12.37 11.81 16.52
CA LEU A 116 11.29 12.49 15.82
C LEU A 116 9.98 11.78 16.16
N VAL A 117 8.93 12.56 16.43
CA VAL A 117 7.60 12.05 16.80
C VAL A 117 6.50 12.71 15.96
N ASP A 118 6.68 13.97 15.58
CA ASP A 118 5.69 14.74 14.84
C ASP A 118 5.84 14.50 13.32
N ASP A 119 4.71 14.27 12.64
CA ASP A 119 4.67 14.06 11.18
C ASP A 119 5.08 15.32 10.41
N SER A 120 4.89 16.51 11.01
CA SER A 120 5.27 17.79 10.41
C SER A 120 6.79 18.00 10.30
N GLU A 121 7.60 17.15 10.94
CA GLU A 121 9.07 17.20 10.84
C GLU A 121 9.54 17.08 9.38
N VAL A 122 8.87 16.25 8.59
CA VAL A 122 9.18 16.01 7.16
C VAL A 122 8.31 16.83 6.20
N ALA A 123 7.31 17.54 6.71
CA ALA A 123 6.37 18.31 5.91
C ALA A 123 7.00 19.60 5.36
N LEU A 124 6.65 19.92 4.11
CA LEU A 124 7.03 21.12 3.40
C LEU A 124 5.96 21.48 2.36
N LEU A 125 5.92 22.74 1.94
CA LEU A 125 5.14 23.17 0.79
C LEU A 125 5.94 22.90 -0.48
N HIS A 126 5.31 22.30 -1.49
CA HIS A 126 5.91 22.04 -2.79
C HIS A 126 4.98 22.50 -3.92
N ALA A 127 5.56 22.75 -5.09
CA ALA A 127 4.80 23.01 -6.30
C ALA A 127 4.08 21.74 -6.80
N ASP A 128 3.20 21.87 -7.78
CA ASP A 128 2.50 20.73 -8.38
C ASP A 128 3.39 19.95 -9.37
N ALA A 129 2.78 18.97 -10.04
CA ALA A 129 3.45 18.11 -11.01
C ALA A 129 3.99 18.89 -12.22
N GLU A 130 3.31 19.95 -12.67
CA GLU A 130 3.76 20.78 -13.81
C GLU A 130 5.10 21.45 -13.53
N HIS A 131 5.40 21.69 -12.25
CA HIS A 131 6.64 22.29 -11.78
C HIS A 131 7.58 21.27 -11.10
N GLY A 132 7.37 19.98 -11.35
CA GLY A 132 8.25 18.90 -10.88
C GLY A 132 8.30 18.73 -9.36
N PHE A 133 7.20 19.07 -8.66
CA PHE A 133 7.12 18.97 -7.19
C PHE A 133 8.21 19.73 -6.42
N ARG A 134 8.77 20.80 -7.02
CA ARG A 134 9.83 21.60 -6.41
C ARG A 134 9.43 22.08 -5.01
N ALA A 135 10.30 21.86 -4.02
CA ALA A 135 10.11 22.40 -2.68
C ALA A 135 10.08 23.93 -2.67
N LEU A 136 9.07 24.51 -2.04
CA LEU A 136 8.86 25.96 -1.85
C LEU A 136 9.15 26.39 -0.41
N SER A 137 9.16 25.43 0.52
CA SER A 137 9.56 25.63 1.91
C SER A 137 10.53 24.54 2.38
N VAL A 138 11.07 24.69 3.59
CA VAL A 138 12.09 23.84 4.19
C VAL A 138 11.45 22.95 5.26
N PRO A 139 11.69 21.63 5.24
CA PRO A 139 11.22 20.72 6.29
C PRO A 139 12.05 20.89 7.57
N LEU A 140 11.44 20.65 8.73
CA LEU A 140 12.10 20.89 10.02
C LEU A 140 13.31 19.96 10.22
N VAL A 141 13.26 18.72 9.71
CA VAL A 141 14.40 17.80 9.72
C VAL A 141 15.66 18.38 9.05
N ASN A 142 15.51 19.13 7.96
CA ASN A 142 16.64 19.76 7.28
C ASN A 142 17.21 20.92 8.11
N VAL A 143 16.35 21.68 8.80
CA VAL A 143 16.83 22.73 9.70
C VAL A 143 17.58 22.15 10.90
N ARG A 144 17.04 21.10 11.52
CA ARG A 144 17.73 20.37 12.61
C ARG A 144 19.07 19.80 12.14
N HIS A 145 19.10 19.21 10.94
CA HIS A 145 20.31 18.69 10.34
C HIS A 145 21.36 19.80 10.14
N ALA A 146 20.98 20.93 9.54
CA ALA A 146 21.86 22.06 9.32
C ALA A 146 22.39 22.65 10.64
N ALA A 147 21.53 22.80 11.65
CA ALA A 147 21.91 23.29 12.97
C ALA A 147 22.95 22.36 13.64
N ARG A 148 22.71 21.04 13.59
CA ARG A 148 23.63 20.02 14.10
C ARG A 148 24.99 20.08 13.40
N ARG A 149 24.99 20.13 12.07
CA ARG A 149 26.22 20.23 11.25
C ARG A 149 27.01 21.50 11.56
N ALA A 150 26.34 22.65 11.58
CA ALA A 150 26.96 23.93 11.92
C ALA A 150 27.56 23.92 13.34
N ARG A 151 26.93 23.22 14.28
CA ARG A 151 27.47 23.02 15.64
C ARG A 151 28.70 22.10 15.65
N GLU A 152 28.65 20.97 14.96
CA GLU A 152 29.78 20.02 14.83
C GLU A 152 31.01 20.70 14.21
N GLU A 153 30.79 21.58 13.24
CA GLU A 153 31.81 22.35 12.54
C GLU A 153 32.19 23.67 13.26
N ARG A 154 31.63 23.91 14.47
CA ARG A 154 31.90 25.08 15.32
C ARG A 154 31.57 26.44 14.67
N VAL A 155 30.66 26.44 13.71
CA VAL A 155 30.07 27.65 13.10
C VAL A 155 29.08 28.28 14.07
N LEU A 156 28.26 27.43 14.70
CA LEU A 156 27.30 27.81 15.75
C LEU A 156 27.67 27.17 17.09
N SER A 157 27.51 27.93 18.17
CA SER A 157 27.49 27.41 19.53
C SER A 157 26.22 26.58 19.80
N PRO A 158 26.16 25.82 20.92
CA PRO A 158 24.95 25.07 21.28
C PRO A 158 23.70 25.95 21.39
N SER A 159 23.80 27.14 21.99
CA SER A 159 22.66 28.06 22.13
C SER A 159 22.22 28.65 20.80
N GLU A 160 23.17 28.97 19.91
CA GLU A 160 22.85 29.52 18.58
C GLU A 160 22.21 28.46 17.67
N SER A 161 22.67 27.21 17.76
CA SER A 161 22.06 26.07 17.09
C SER A 161 20.63 25.82 17.59
N GLN A 162 20.41 25.90 18.91
CA GLN A 162 19.07 25.73 19.48
C GLN A 162 18.13 26.86 19.03
N ALA A 163 18.60 28.11 19.02
CA ALA A 163 17.81 29.25 18.57
C ALA A 163 17.33 29.11 17.11
N LEU A 164 18.15 28.52 16.23
CA LEU A 164 17.75 28.22 14.85
C LEU A 164 16.61 27.20 14.78
N VAL A 165 16.70 26.13 15.58
CA VAL A 165 15.67 25.10 15.65
C VAL A 165 14.39 25.66 16.26
N ASP A 166 14.48 26.45 17.34
CA ASP A 166 13.32 27.06 17.99
C ASP A 166 12.58 28.02 17.04
N ALA A 167 13.33 28.84 16.29
CA ALA A 167 12.77 29.71 15.26
C ALA A 167 12.05 28.90 14.16
N ALA A 168 12.56 27.72 13.81
CA ALA A 168 11.96 26.84 12.81
C ALA A 168 10.69 26.13 13.27
N VAL A 169 10.66 25.71 14.54
CA VAL A 169 9.49 25.14 15.20
C VAL A 169 8.38 26.19 15.31
N GLY A 170 8.73 27.46 15.56
CA GLY A 170 7.78 28.57 15.64
C GLY A 170 7.15 29.00 14.31
N LEU A 171 7.65 28.50 13.17
CA LEU A 171 7.09 28.78 11.84
C LEU A 171 6.26 27.60 11.33
N PHE A 172 5.05 27.91 10.84
CA PHE A 172 4.23 26.94 10.12
C PHE A 172 5.01 26.40 8.90
N TYR A 173 4.92 25.11 8.64
CA TYR A 173 5.81 24.44 7.68
C TYR A 173 5.68 25.00 6.25
N GLN A 174 4.51 25.49 5.85
CA GLN A 174 4.30 26.11 4.53
C GLN A 174 5.03 27.45 4.39
N ASP A 175 5.23 28.14 5.51
CA ASP A 175 5.87 29.44 5.60
C ASP A 175 7.39 29.35 5.84
N ARG A 176 7.91 28.15 6.09
CA ARG A 176 9.29 27.95 6.53
C ARG A 176 10.28 28.09 5.39
N THR A 177 10.86 29.27 5.21
CA THR A 177 11.96 29.50 4.25
C THR A 177 13.21 29.98 4.98
N TRP A 178 14.41 29.71 4.44
CA TRP A 178 15.66 30.20 5.05
C TRP A 178 15.64 31.71 5.34
N PRO A 179 15.19 32.60 4.44
CA PRO A 179 15.05 34.02 4.75
C PRO A 179 14.14 34.32 5.96
N ARG A 180 13.00 33.62 6.07
CA ARG A 180 12.06 33.80 7.19
C ARG A 180 12.61 33.22 8.49
N LEU A 181 13.25 32.06 8.43
CA LEU A 181 13.95 31.42 9.56
C LEU A 181 15.02 32.34 10.11
N LEU A 182 15.92 32.83 9.26
CA LEU A 182 17.02 33.69 9.66
C LEU A 182 16.55 35.06 10.16
N LYS A 183 15.40 35.55 9.68
CA LYS A 183 14.73 36.73 10.25
C LYS A 183 14.15 36.44 11.64
N ALA A 184 13.54 35.28 11.83
CA ALA A 184 12.92 34.87 13.09
C ALA A 184 13.97 34.59 14.19
N VAL A 185 15.14 34.05 13.83
CA VAL A 185 16.29 33.93 14.74
C VAL A 185 16.69 35.30 15.29
N GLY A 186 16.72 36.32 14.43
CA GLY A 186 16.84 37.73 14.83
C GLY A 186 17.99 37.98 15.79
N ALA A 187 17.69 38.64 16.91
CA ALA A 187 18.68 39.03 17.92
C ALA A 187 19.29 37.87 18.72
N ALA A 188 18.81 36.63 18.55
CA ALA A 188 19.43 35.46 19.16
C ALA A 188 20.82 35.16 18.58
N TRP A 189 21.12 35.68 17.38
CA TRP A 189 22.46 35.64 16.79
C TRP A 189 23.09 37.02 16.79
N ALA A 190 24.33 37.09 17.25
CA ALA A 190 25.15 38.29 17.05
C ALA A 190 25.46 38.48 15.55
N PRO A 191 25.78 39.71 15.10
CA PRO A 191 26.16 39.98 13.72
C PRO A 191 27.27 39.06 13.20
N ASP A 192 28.27 38.76 14.03
CA ASP A 192 29.38 37.85 13.68
C ASP A 192 28.91 36.42 13.47
N THR A 193 27.98 35.92 14.29
CA THR A 193 27.37 34.59 14.13
C THR A 193 26.60 34.51 12.83
N ARG A 194 25.84 35.57 12.50
CA ARG A 194 25.11 35.64 11.22
C ARG A 194 26.08 35.61 10.03
N ALA A 195 27.17 36.37 10.08
CA ALA A 195 28.17 36.37 9.02
C ALA A 195 28.86 35.00 8.86
N LYS A 196 29.17 34.31 9.97
CA LYS A 196 29.70 32.93 9.94
C LYS A 196 28.71 31.97 9.30
N TRP A 197 27.43 32.05 9.69
CA TRP A 197 26.37 31.24 9.08
C TRP A 197 26.25 31.51 7.58
N ASP A 198 26.15 32.77 7.16
CA ASP A 198 25.97 33.12 5.74
C ASP A 198 27.16 32.65 4.88
N THR A 199 28.38 32.62 5.45
CA THR A 199 29.57 32.07 4.79
C THR A 199 29.54 30.54 4.73
N TRP A 200 29.10 29.88 5.80
CA TRP A 200 29.05 28.42 5.88
C TRP A 200 27.91 27.81 5.08
N ALA A 201 26.73 28.42 5.13
CA ALA A 201 25.49 27.99 4.48
C ALA A 201 25.45 28.31 2.97
N ALA A 202 26.59 28.71 2.38
CA ALA A 202 26.77 28.91 0.94
C ALA A 202 26.10 27.77 0.12
N PRO A 203 25.69 28.02 -1.13
CA PRO A 203 24.37 27.72 -1.73
C PRO A 203 23.79 26.30 -1.62
N ASP A 204 24.55 25.31 -1.16
CA ASP A 204 24.18 23.91 -1.09
C ASP A 204 24.17 23.40 0.36
N LEU A 205 23.33 24.00 1.21
CA LEU A 205 23.01 23.37 2.48
C LEU A 205 22.55 21.93 2.23
N VAL A 206 23.19 20.99 2.91
CA VAL A 206 22.92 19.57 2.76
C VAL A 206 21.44 19.28 3.02
N ASP A 207 20.77 18.73 2.01
CA ASP A 207 19.38 18.31 2.09
C ASP A 207 19.31 16.85 2.55
N LEU A 208 18.96 16.66 3.83
CA LEU A 208 18.87 15.34 4.43
C LEU A 208 17.79 14.48 3.78
N LYS A 209 16.66 15.07 3.37
CA LYS A 209 15.60 14.33 2.65
C LYS A 209 16.13 13.81 1.32
N ARG A 210 16.92 14.61 0.61
CA ARG A 210 17.56 14.21 -0.66
C ARG A 210 18.58 13.09 -0.47
N GLU A 211 19.43 13.18 0.56
CA GLU A 211 20.39 12.11 0.90
C GLU A 211 19.68 10.79 1.22
N ASP A 212 18.67 10.83 2.09
CA ASP A 212 17.90 9.65 2.48
C ASP A 212 17.08 9.08 1.31
N ALA A 213 16.54 9.94 0.42
CA ALA A 213 15.87 9.50 -0.80
C ALA A 213 16.84 8.72 -1.69
N ARG A 214 18.04 9.26 -1.98
CA ARG A 214 19.07 8.54 -2.75
C ARG A 214 19.41 7.20 -2.12
N ALA A 215 19.63 7.17 -0.81
CA ALA A 215 19.94 5.94 -0.08
C ALA A 215 18.80 4.90 -0.17
N CYS A 216 17.55 5.34 -0.08
CA CYS A 216 16.36 4.49 -0.21
C CYS A 216 16.30 3.83 -1.60
N LEU A 217 16.47 4.61 -2.68
CA LEU A 217 16.48 4.11 -4.05
C LEU A 217 17.62 3.12 -4.28
N GLN A 218 18.82 3.44 -3.80
CA GLN A 218 19.98 2.55 -3.88
C GLN A 218 19.78 1.23 -3.13
N ALA A 219 19.17 1.26 -1.94
CA ALA A 219 18.86 0.07 -1.16
C ALA A 219 17.84 -0.83 -1.90
N ALA A 220 16.79 -0.24 -2.47
CA ALA A 220 15.80 -0.97 -3.26
C ALA A 220 16.43 -1.60 -4.51
N ALA A 221 17.29 -0.88 -5.23
CA ALA A 221 18.00 -1.40 -6.39
C ALA A 221 18.99 -2.52 -6.02
N ALA A 222 19.73 -2.37 -4.92
CA ALA A 222 20.63 -3.41 -4.42
C ALA A 222 19.87 -4.69 -4.06
N PHE A 223 18.69 -4.57 -3.46
CA PHE A 223 17.81 -5.70 -3.21
C PHE A 223 17.40 -6.40 -4.51
N LEU A 224 16.97 -5.65 -5.53
CA LEU A 224 16.59 -6.22 -6.82
C LEU A 224 17.75 -6.95 -7.50
N ALA A 225 18.94 -6.34 -7.51
CA ALA A 225 20.16 -6.89 -8.07
C ALA A 225 20.62 -8.17 -7.37
N SER A 226 20.37 -8.30 -6.06
CA SER A 226 20.70 -9.50 -5.29
C SER A 226 19.86 -10.73 -5.69
N GLY A 227 18.71 -10.52 -6.34
CA GLY A 227 17.74 -11.59 -6.63
C GLY A 227 17.01 -12.12 -5.39
N ALA A 228 17.17 -11.47 -4.24
CA ALA A 228 16.44 -11.79 -3.03
C ALA A 228 14.92 -11.65 -3.25
N ARG A 229 14.18 -12.36 -2.42
CA ARG A 229 12.72 -12.24 -2.29
C ARG A 229 12.41 -11.81 -0.87
N PRO A 230 11.39 -10.97 -0.66
CA PRO A 230 10.96 -10.67 0.70
C PRO A 230 10.56 -11.98 1.38
N PRO A 231 10.84 -12.12 2.69
CA PRO A 231 10.51 -13.33 3.41
C PRO A 231 9.00 -13.60 3.29
N PRO A 232 8.57 -14.87 3.13
CA PRO A 232 7.16 -15.20 3.14
C PRO A 232 6.60 -14.80 4.50
N ARG A 233 5.69 -13.84 4.48
CA ARG A 233 4.99 -13.42 5.69
C ARG A 233 3.96 -14.47 6.03
N ALA A 234 4.20 -15.21 7.11
CA ALA A 234 3.17 -15.98 7.76
C ALA A 234 2.13 -14.99 8.28
N ASP A 235 0.94 -14.98 7.67
CA ASP A 235 -0.30 -14.30 8.08
C ASP A 235 -0.14 -13.21 9.15
N LEU A 236 0.58 -12.13 8.80
CA LEU A 236 0.86 -11.01 9.71
C LEU A 236 -0.39 -10.20 10.09
N LEU A 237 -1.55 -10.56 9.54
CA LEU A 237 -2.85 -10.10 9.96
C LEU A 237 -3.69 -11.32 10.41
N ARG A 238 -3.65 -11.66 11.70
CA ARG A 238 -4.60 -12.64 12.27
C ARG A 238 -6.06 -12.17 12.13
N ALA A 239 -6.29 -10.87 11.98
CA ALA A 239 -7.61 -10.31 11.74
C ALA A 239 -7.69 -9.75 10.31
N PRO A 240 -8.68 -10.14 9.50
CA PRO A 240 -8.90 -9.53 8.20
C PRO A 240 -9.11 -8.02 8.35
N PRO A 241 -8.71 -7.21 7.36
CA PRO A 241 -8.94 -5.77 7.41
C PRO A 241 -10.44 -5.45 7.54
N SER A 242 -10.73 -4.29 8.14
CA SER A 242 -12.11 -3.84 8.35
C SER A 242 -12.89 -3.78 7.03
N SER A 243 -14.21 -3.87 7.12
CA SER A 243 -15.08 -3.75 5.93
C SER A 243 -14.89 -2.42 5.18
N TYR A 244 -14.48 -1.36 5.89
CA TYR A 244 -14.14 -0.09 5.28
C TYR A 244 -12.86 -0.19 4.42
N VAL A 245 -11.78 -0.76 4.95
CA VAL A 245 -10.53 -0.96 4.23
C VAL A 245 -10.73 -1.87 3.01
N ARG A 246 -11.48 -2.98 3.17
CA ARG A 246 -11.78 -3.89 2.04
C ARG A 246 -12.55 -3.21 0.92
N ARG A 247 -13.57 -2.40 1.25
CA ARG A 247 -14.33 -1.63 0.25
C ARG A 247 -13.47 -0.59 -0.44
N ARG A 248 -12.65 0.16 0.31
CA ARG A 248 -11.73 1.15 -0.28
C ARG A 248 -10.73 0.48 -1.21
N ARG A 249 -10.10 -0.63 -0.82
CA ARG A 249 -9.20 -1.40 -1.69
C ARG A 249 -9.89 -1.86 -2.98
N LEU A 250 -11.13 -2.33 -2.90
CA LEU A 250 -11.89 -2.75 -4.07
C LEU A 250 -12.14 -1.57 -5.03
N VAL A 251 -12.53 -0.40 -4.51
CA VAL A 251 -12.83 0.80 -5.30
C VAL A 251 -11.56 1.38 -5.95
N GLU A 252 -10.45 1.45 -5.21
CA GLU A 252 -9.18 2.04 -5.66
C GLU A 252 -8.36 1.10 -6.56
N GLY A 253 -8.77 -0.16 -6.68
CA GLY A 253 -8.11 -1.15 -7.54
C GLY A 253 -8.28 -0.84 -9.03
N LEU A 254 -7.36 -1.36 -9.84
CA LEU A 254 -7.46 -1.31 -11.30
C LEU A 254 -7.67 -2.72 -11.84
N SER A 255 -8.49 -2.85 -12.86
CA SER A 255 -8.77 -4.09 -13.57
C SER A 255 -8.39 -3.94 -15.05
N GLY A 256 -7.95 -5.02 -15.70
CA GLY A 256 -7.66 -5.03 -17.13
C GLY A 256 -6.23 -5.46 -17.48
N THR A 257 -5.85 -5.26 -18.74
CA THR A 257 -4.50 -5.53 -19.24
C THR A 257 -3.62 -4.28 -19.11
N GLU A 258 -2.29 -4.43 -19.17
CA GLU A 258 -1.35 -3.30 -19.09
C GLU A 258 -1.70 -2.14 -20.05
N ASP A 259 -2.24 -2.45 -21.23
CA ASP A 259 -2.61 -1.45 -22.25
C ASP A 259 -3.98 -0.78 -22.05
N ALA A 260 -4.82 -1.30 -21.13
CA ALA A 260 -6.19 -0.82 -20.91
C ALA A 260 -6.64 -1.11 -19.48
N LEU A 261 -6.18 -0.27 -18.54
CA LEU A 261 -6.59 -0.33 -17.14
C LEU A 261 -7.86 0.49 -16.93
N THR A 262 -8.85 -0.11 -16.27
CA THR A 262 -10.11 0.52 -15.87
C THR A 262 -10.19 0.55 -14.34
N SER A 263 -10.74 1.63 -13.79
CA SER A 263 -11.02 1.70 -12.36
C SER A 263 -12.02 0.63 -11.98
N SER A 264 -11.75 -0.11 -10.91
CA SER A 264 -12.73 -1.04 -10.34
C SER A 264 -14.02 -0.33 -9.90
N GLU A 265 -13.97 0.97 -9.60
CA GLU A 265 -15.17 1.76 -9.35
C GLU A 265 -16.09 1.85 -10.57
N ASP A 266 -15.52 2.15 -11.75
CA ASP A 266 -16.25 2.25 -13.01
C ASP A 266 -16.85 0.89 -13.39
N VAL A 267 -16.06 -0.18 -13.25
CA VAL A 267 -16.53 -1.56 -13.47
C VAL A 267 -17.70 -1.90 -12.54
N LEU A 268 -17.62 -1.50 -11.26
CA LEU A 268 -18.70 -1.72 -10.30
C LEU A 268 -19.95 -0.89 -10.63
N GLU A 269 -19.79 0.31 -11.20
CA GLU A 269 -20.92 1.13 -11.63
C GLU A 269 -21.66 0.47 -12.80
N GLU A 270 -20.92 -0.02 -13.81
CA GLU A 270 -21.50 -0.78 -14.92
C GLU A 270 -22.19 -2.06 -14.44
N LEU A 271 -21.52 -2.83 -13.56
CA LEU A 271 -22.08 -4.05 -13.00
C LEU A 271 -23.34 -3.79 -12.15
N ARG A 272 -23.43 -2.64 -11.47
CA ARG A 272 -24.66 -2.26 -10.73
C ARG A 272 -25.83 -2.00 -11.67
N GLY A 273 -25.58 -1.58 -12.90
CA GLY A 273 -26.61 -1.37 -13.93
C GLY A 273 -27.07 -2.66 -14.62
N ALA A 274 -26.37 -3.79 -14.43
CA ALA A 274 -26.68 -5.03 -15.11
C ALA A 274 -27.98 -5.69 -14.59
N PRO A 275 -28.78 -6.36 -15.46
CA PRO A 275 -30.03 -7.01 -15.03
C PRO A 275 -29.86 -8.08 -13.94
N ASP A 276 -28.69 -8.72 -13.86
CA ASP A 276 -28.35 -9.77 -12.91
C ASP A 276 -27.53 -9.27 -11.70
N ALA A 277 -27.30 -7.95 -11.58
CA ALA A 277 -26.50 -7.33 -10.52
C ALA A 277 -26.94 -7.78 -9.12
N VAL A 278 -28.25 -7.78 -8.86
CA VAL A 278 -28.83 -8.20 -7.59
C VAL A 278 -28.54 -9.68 -7.30
N ALA A 279 -28.71 -10.55 -8.30
CA ALA A 279 -28.46 -11.97 -8.14
C ALA A 279 -26.97 -12.27 -7.87
N LEU A 280 -26.08 -11.57 -8.56
CA LEU A 280 -24.63 -11.65 -8.33
C LEU A 280 -24.25 -11.19 -6.93
N ALA A 281 -24.77 -10.04 -6.50
CA ALA A 281 -24.52 -9.49 -5.17
C ALA A 281 -25.04 -10.41 -4.06
N GLU A 282 -26.26 -10.93 -4.18
CA GLU A 282 -26.82 -11.87 -3.20
C GLU A 282 -26.02 -13.16 -3.10
N ALA A 283 -25.59 -13.73 -4.24
CA ALA A 283 -24.74 -14.92 -4.25
C ALA A 283 -23.39 -14.66 -3.56
N GLY A 284 -22.78 -13.49 -3.80
CA GLY A 284 -21.56 -13.08 -3.11
C GLY A 284 -21.74 -12.87 -1.61
N LEU A 285 -22.81 -12.17 -1.21
CA LEU A 285 -23.14 -11.89 0.19
C LEU A 285 -23.43 -13.17 0.99
N ARG A 286 -24.22 -14.10 0.44
CA ARG A 286 -24.49 -15.40 1.08
C ARG A 286 -23.20 -16.16 1.36
N ARG A 287 -22.31 -16.27 0.36
CA ARG A 287 -21.00 -16.91 0.53
C ARG A 287 -20.15 -16.22 1.59
N ALA A 288 -20.02 -14.90 1.53
CA ALA A 288 -19.20 -14.14 2.47
C ALA A 288 -19.73 -14.24 3.91
N LEU A 289 -21.07 -14.25 4.09
CA LEU A 289 -21.70 -14.42 5.40
C LEU A 289 -21.48 -15.82 5.97
N LEU A 290 -21.68 -16.87 5.17
CA LEU A 290 -21.46 -18.25 5.60
C LEU A 290 -19.98 -18.50 5.95
N ALA A 291 -19.06 -18.04 5.11
CA ALA A 291 -17.63 -18.14 5.38
C ALA A 291 -17.22 -17.33 6.62
N GLY A 292 -17.77 -16.13 6.80
CA GLY A 292 -17.55 -15.31 7.99
C GLY A 292 -18.08 -15.96 9.28
N TRP A 293 -19.27 -16.56 9.22
CA TRP A 293 -19.84 -17.30 10.34
C TRP A 293 -19.03 -18.55 10.68
N ALA A 294 -18.62 -19.34 9.68
CA ALA A 294 -17.74 -20.49 9.89
C ALA A 294 -16.43 -20.09 10.59
N ARG A 295 -15.77 -19.02 10.14
CA ARG A 295 -14.57 -18.48 10.81
C ARG A 295 -14.86 -18.04 12.25
N SER A 296 -16.03 -17.46 12.52
CA SER A 296 -16.42 -17.06 13.88
C SER A 296 -16.60 -18.25 14.84
N LEU A 297 -16.83 -19.46 14.29
CA LEU A 297 -16.86 -20.72 15.02
C LEU A 297 -15.48 -21.39 15.12
N GLY A 298 -14.42 -20.76 14.60
CA GLY A 298 -13.07 -21.31 14.56
C GLY A 298 -12.85 -22.37 13.47
N LEU A 299 -13.75 -22.44 12.48
CA LEU A 299 -13.57 -23.33 11.33
C LEU A 299 -12.62 -22.71 10.31
N GLU A 300 -11.67 -23.51 9.85
CA GLU A 300 -10.73 -23.18 8.77
C GLU A 300 -10.75 -24.29 7.72
N PRO A 301 -10.72 -23.95 6.42
CA PRO A 301 -10.65 -24.96 5.38
C PRO A 301 -9.25 -25.57 5.35
N THR A 302 -9.17 -26.88 5.17
CA THR A 302 -7.91 -27.58 4.94
C THR A 302 -7.30 -27.18 3.58
N PRO A 303 -5.96 -27.30 3.40
CA PRO A 303 -5.32 -27.01 2.11
C PRO A 303 -5.91 -27.81 0.94
N GLU A 304 -6.38 -29.04 1.19
CA GLU A 304 -7.02 -29.91 0.20
C GLU A 304 -8.42 -29.39 -0.21
N GLU A 305 -9.19 -28.87 0.73
CA GLU A 305 -10.50 -28.26 0.46
C GLU A 305 -10.37 -26.99 -0.38
N VAL A 306 -9.35 -26.17 -0.08
CA VAL A 306 -9.03 -24.98 -0.88
C VAL A 306 -8.59 -25.38 -2.30
N ALA A 307 -7.71 -26.37 -2.44
CA ALA A 307 -7.25 -26.86 -3.74
C ALA A 307 -8.40 -27.45 -4.58
N ARG A 308 -9.35 -28.14 -3.93
CA ARG A 308 -10.58 -28.63 -4.58
C ARG A 308 -11.45 -27.46 -5.05
N ALA A 309 -11.66 -26.44 -4.21
CA ALA A 309 -12.42 -25.26 -4.58
C ALA A 309 -11.78 -24.48 -5.75
N GLU A 310 -10.44 -24.36 -5.78
CA GLU A 310 -9.70 -23.78 -6.90
C GLU A 310 -9.89 -24.58 -8.19
N THR A 311 -9.76 -25.91 -8.12
CA THR A 311 -9.96 -26.80 -9.28
C THR A 311 -11.37 -26.70 -9.84
N ASP A 312 -12.38 -26.71 -8.98
CA ASP A 312 -13.79 -26.54 -9.35
C ASP A 312 -14.06 -25.15 -9.94
N ALA A 313 -13.38 -24.11 -9.45
CA ALA A 313 -13.50 -22.75 -9.98
C ALA A 313 -12.93 -22.67 -11.40
N TRP A 314 -11.70 -23.16 -11.61
CA TRP A 314 -11.08 -23.17 -12.94
C TRP A 314 -11.84 -24.02 -13.95
N THR A 315 -12.38 -25.16 -13.52
CA THR A 315 -13.20 -26.03 -14.39
C THR A 315 -14.47 -25.32 -14.84
N ARG A 316 -15.14 -24.59 -13.93
CA ARG A 316 -16.36 -23.82 -14.28
C ARG A 316 -16.08 -22.61 -15.16
N LEU A 317 -14.94 -21.94 -14.94
CA LEU A 317 -14.52 -20.80 -15.75
C LEU A 317 -14.03 -21.23 -17.14
N GLY A 318 -13.58 -22.48 -17.30
CA GLY A 318 -13.09 -23.00 -18.57
C GLY A 318 -11.75 -22.39 -19.02
N VAL A 319 -11.01 -21.74 -18.10
CA VAL A 319 -9.76 -21.04 -18.42
C VAL A 319 -8.56 -22.00 -18.40
N PRO A 320 -7.83 -22.17 -19.53
CA PRO A 320 -6.65 -23.02 -19.62
C PRO A 320 -5.54 -22.57 -18.67
N SER A 321 -4.73 -23.52 -18.17
CA SER A 321 -3.67 -23.22 -17.19
C SER A 321 -2.69 -22.11 -17.63
N GLY A 322 -2.36 -22.06 -18.92
CA GLY A 322 -1.47 -21.03 -19.49
C GLY A 322 -2.07 -19.62 -19.55
N GLU A 323 -3.39 -19.47 -19.44
CA GLU A 323 -4.09 -18.19 -19.56
C GLU A 323 -4.59 -17.66 -18.21
N ARG A 324 -4.54 -18.47 -17.15
CA ARG A 324 -5.07 -18.12 -15.82
C ARG A 324 -4.50 -16.82 -15.28
N GLU A 325 -3.21 -16.58 -15.48
CA GLU A 325 -2.55 -15.38 -14.97
C GLU A 325 -3.04 -14.10 -15.65
N ALA A 326 -3.28 -14.15 -16.97
CA ALA A 326 -3.84 -13.04 -17.73
C ALA A 326 -5.33 -12.85 -17.39
N TRP A 327 -6.07 -13.94 -17.22
CA TRP A 327 -7.47 -13.90 -16.78
C TRP A 327 -7.61 -13.25 -15.40
N LEU A 328 -6.76 -13.62 -14.44
CA LEU A 328 -6.75 -13.00 -13.12
C LEU A 328 -6.49 -11.50 -13.19
N ALA A 329 -5.49 -11.08 -13.97
CA ALA A 329 -5.20 -9.66 -14.18
C ALA A 329 -6.40 -8.90 -14.76
N ALA A 330 -7.06 -9.47 -15.77
CA ALA A 330 -8.26 -8.88 -16.37
C ALA A 330 -9.40 -8.71 -15.37
N MET A 331 -9.50 -9.59 -14.37
CA MET A 331 -10.48 -9.52 -13.28
C MET A 331 -10.04 -8.65 -12.09
N GLY A 332 -8.88 -7.99 -12.17
CA GLY A 332 -8.33 -7.21 -11.06
C GLY A 332 -7.93 -8.07 -9.86
N LEU A 333 -7.52 -9.32 -10.11
CA LEU A 333 -7.12 -10.29 -9.08
C LEU A 333 -5.65 -10.68 -9.22
N ASP A 334 -5.00 -10.89 -8.08
CA ASP A 334 -3.77 -11.68 -7.99
C ASP A 334 -4.04 -13.15 -7.59
N PRO A 335 -3.05 -14.07 -7.74
CA PRO A 335 -3.23 -15.46 -7.34
C PRO A 335 -3.60 -15.70 -5.87
N ARG A 336 -3.15 -14.82 -4.94
CA ARG A 336 -3.48 -14.90 -3.51
C ARG A 336 -4.91 -14.46 -3.26
N GLU A 337 -5.38 -13.40 -3.93
CA GLU A 337 -6.76 -12.93 -3.86
C GLU A 337 -7.72 -13.96 -4.42
N PHE A 338 -7.39 -14.58 -5.56
CA PHE A 338 -8.18 -15.69 -6.10
C PHE A 338 -8.24 -16.88 -5.15
N ARG A 339 -7.10 -17.22 -4.52
CA ARG A 339 -7.06 -18.26 -3.49
C ARG A 339 -7.95 -17.92 -2.28
N ARG A 340 -7.94 -16.68 -1.80
CA ARG A 340 -8.85 -16.21 -0.72
C ARG A 340 -10.32 -16.37 -1.11
N LEU A 341 -10.71 -16.08 -2.36
CA LEU A 341 -12.06 -16.36 -2.85
C LEU A 341 -12.38 -17.86 -2.85
N CYS A 342 -11.40 -18.71 -3.13
CA CYS A 342 -11.55 -20.16 -3.08
C CYS A 342 -11.63 -20.69 -1.64
N GLU A 343 -10.92 -20.10 -0.68
CA GLU A 343 -11.07 -20.37 0.74
C GLU A 343 -12.50 -20.05 1.23
N GLU A 344 -13.08 -18.93 0.81
CA GLU A 344 -14.48 -18.60 1.12
C GLU A 344 -15.46 -19.60 0.50
N ARG A 345 -15.20 -20.07 -0.73
CA ARG A 345 -16.00 -21.13 -1.35
C ARG A 345 -15.86 -22.47 -0.62
N ALA A 346 -14.66 -22.81 -0.14
CA ALA A 346 -14.43 -24.01 0.64
C ALA A 346 -15.21 -23.96 1.97
N LEU A 347 -15.17 -22.82 2.66
CA LEU A 347 -15.93 -22.60 3.91
C LEU A 347 -17.44 -22.58 3.70
N GLU A 348 -17.93 -21.95 2.63
CA GLU A 348 -19.35 -22.01 2.25
C GLU A 348 -19.79 -23.47 2.06
N ARG A 349 -19.00 -24.25 1.31
CA ARG A 349 -19.29 -25.65 1.07
C ARG A 349 -19.26 -26.49 2.34
N LEU A 350 -18.24 -26.31 3.19
CA LEU A 350 -18.13 -26.98 4.49
C LEU A 350 -19.37 -26.68 5.36
N THR A 351 -19.81 -25.43 5.34
CA THR A 351 -21.00 -24.98 6.10
C THR A 351 -22.27 -25.64 5.60
N LEU A 352 -22.45 -25.75 4.27
CA LEU A 352 -23.60 -26.42 3.66
C LEU A 352 -23.57 -27.94 3.88
N GLU A 353 -22.40 -28.58 3.78
CA GLU A 353 -22.23 -30.02 4.03
C GLU A 353 -22.49 -30.40 5.49
N HIS A 354 -22.32 -29.47 6.42
CA HIS A 354 -22.56 -29.67 7.86
C HIS A 354 -23.77 -28.89 8.40
N ALA A 355 -24.65 -28.37 7.55
CA ALA A 355 -25.79 -27.54 7.95
C ALA A 355 -26.66 -28.16 9.05
N GLN A 356 -26.89 -29.49 9.00
CA GLN A 356 -27.64 -30.22 10.03
C GLN A 356 -27.04 -30.16 11.44
N ARG A 357 -25.71 -29.96 11.54
CA ARG A 357 -24.96 -29.98 12.80
C ARG A 357 -24.54 -28.60 13.27
N LEU A 358 -24.46 -27.63 12.37
CA LEU A 358 -24.01 -26.28 12.68
C LEU A 358 -25.09 -25.41 13.34
N LEU A 359 -26.36 -25.82 13.25
CA LEU A 359 -27.49 -25.19 13.92
C LEU A 359 -28.21 -26.22 14.80
N PRO A 360 -28.74 -25.81 15.96
CA PRO A 360 -29.77 -26.59 16.65
C PRO A 360 -30.93 -26.83 15.69
N ASP A 361 -31.31 -28.09 15.47
CA ASP A 361 -32.31 -28.51 14.48
C ASP A 361 -32.05 -27.98 13.06
N GLY A 362 -30.79 -28.07 12.62
CA GLY A 362 -30.36 -27.57 11.32
C GLY A 362 -31.00 -28.27 10.11
N PRO A 363 -31.14 -27.56 8.97
CA PRO A 363 -31.86 -28.09 7.80
C PRO A 363 -31.10 -29.24 7.13
N SER A 364 -31.86 -30.20 6.65
CA SER A 364 -31.37 -31.27 5.78
C SER A 364 -31.25 -30.84 4.32
N TRP A 365 -30.45 -31.59 3.57
CA TRP A 365 -30.32 -31.40 2.13
C TRP A 365 -31.67 -31.57 1.39
N ASP A 366 -32.49 -32.54 1.80
CA ASP A 366 -33.80 -32.78 1.19
C ASP A 366 -34.80 -31.64 1.44
N GLU A 367 -34.81 -31.05 2.63
CA GLU A 367 -35.63 -29.86 2.94
C GLU A 367 -35.23 -28.69 2.06
N ALA A 368 -33.92 -28.44 1.91
CA ALA A 368 -33.41 -27.38 1.05
C ALA A 368 -33.77 -27.61 -0.43
N LEU A 369 -33.56 -28.82 -0.95
CA LEU A 369 -33.93 -29.19 -2.32
C LEU A 369 -35.43 -29.02 -2.57
N ALA A 370 -36.26 -29.53 -1.66
CA ALA A 370 -37.71 -29.46 -1.78
C ALA A 370 -38.20 -28.01 -1.78
N SER A 371 -37.63 -27.17 -0.91
CA SER A 371 -37.95 -25.73 -0.85
C SER A 371 -37.68 -25.03 -2.18
N GLU A 372 -36.46 -25.12 -2.70
CA GLU A 372 -36.07 -24.47 -3.95
C GLU A 372 -36.82 -25.04 -5.16
N ALA A 373 -37.00 -26.36 -5.22
CA ALA A 373 -37.75 -26.99 -6.31
C ALA A 373 -39.21 -26.52 -6.34
N ARG A 374 -39.81 -26.20 -5.18
CA ARG A 374 -41.18 -25.65 -5.09
C ARG A 374 -41.21 -24.18 -5.52
N LEU A 375 -40.30 -23.35 -5.01
CA LEU A 375 -40.21 -21.94 -5.39
C LEU A 375 -39.98 -21.75 -6.89
N GLN A 376 -39.19 -22.63 -7.52
CA GLN A 376 -38.91 -22.58 -8.96
C GLN A 376 -39.96 -23.33 -9.82
N GLY A 377 -41.05 -23.84 -9.21
CA GLY A 377 -42.08 -24.61 -9.91
C GLY A 377 -41.57 -25.91 -10.57
N ARG A 378 -40.42 -26.44 -10.13
CA ARG A 378 -39.86 -27.72 -10.62
C ARG A 378 -40.52 -28.92 -9.95
N TRP A 379 -40.99 -28.75 -8.72
CA TRP A 379 -41.68 -29.79 -7.95
C TRP A 379 -42.90 -30.33 -8.71
N GLY A 380 -43.78 -29.43 -9.16
CA GLY A 380 -44.98 -29.80 -9.93
C GLY A 380 -44.68 -30.45 -11.29
N ARG A 381 -43.55 -30.12 -11.92
CA ARG A 381 -43.13 -30.74 -13.20
C ARG A 381 -42.65 -32.19 -13.04
N LYS A 382 -42.12 -32.52 -11.86
CA LYS A 382 -41.62 -33.86 -11.53
C LYS A 382 -42.65 -34.71 -10.80
N ALA A 383 -43.59 -34.09 -10.09
CA ALA A 383 -44.74 -34.78 -9.51
C ALA A 383 -45.59 -35.35 -10.66
N PRO A 384 -45.73 -36.68 -10.80
CA PRO A 384 -46.54 -37.24 -11.87
C PRO A 384 -47.97 -36.73 -11.75
N ALA A 385 -48.54 -36.22 -12.85
CA ALA A 385 -49.97 -36.01 -12.94
C ALA A 385 -50.62 -37.35 -12.60
N ARG A 386 -51.36 -37.43 -11.49
CA ARG A 386 -52.16 -38.61 -11.16
C ARG A 386 -52.96 -38.97 -12.42
N ARG A 387 -52.61 -40.09 -13.07
CA ARG A 387 -53.49 -40.72 -14.05
C ARG A 387 -54.80 -40.93 -13.31
N LYS A 388 -55.84 -40.15 -13.65
CA LYS A 388 -57.20 -40.39 -13.20
C LYS A 388 -57.50 -41.84 -13.58
N ARG A 389 -57.62 -42.72 -12.57
CA ARG A 389 -58.25 -44.02 -12.74
C ARG A 389 -59.74 -43.80 -12.89
#